data_AF-A0A448Z6A1-F1
#
_entry.id   AF-A0A448Z6A1-F1
#
_cell.length_a   1.000
_cell.length_b   1.000
_cell.length_c   1.000
_cell.angle_alpha   90.00
_cell.angle_beta   90.00
_cell.angle_gamma   90.00
#
_symmetry.space_group_name_H-M   'P 1'
#
loop_
_entity.id
_entity.type
_entity.pdbx_description
1 polymer ?
#
loop_
_entity_poly.entity_id
_entity_poly.type
_entity_poly.pdbx_seq_one_letter_code
_entity_poly.pdbx_strand_id
1 'polypeptide(L)'
;MTYRFVVNDHPGTYWYHGHSGLAKVGTRGIAGMLTVKPKESSYNPHEDLYNAERELFLQDWSHEAPGDSYLKSMGSLHPPVGVSANAHYVALFPWVSGLMNGKGIKGHSATTSTVKYSVINIDAAHENQNYTKSTDQLTTPLPTTGTRLRIVNGGEVYALKISVDRHKLLIISTDGTDTDPLEVDAVVAHVGERFDAVLLPRELEDTYDYSKDNGNFWIRATTLETDEGVQIPNENQILGILRYEGSPDVVPQTHSYPAAEEVVLNCFDSYSRPSSIERLSFRWRIYPIRSSK
;
A
#
# COMPACT_ATOMS: atom_id res chain seq x y z
N MET A 1 1.17 7.20 31.78
CA MET A 1 1.22 5.73 31.63
C MET A 1 2.45 5.40 30.81
N THR A 2 3.21 4.37 31.20
CA THR A 2 4.44 3.96 30.50
C THR A 2 4.24 2.54 29.97
N TYR A 3 4.34 2.36 28.66
CA TYR A 3 4.31 1.05 28.03
C TYR A 3 5.73 0.47 27.98
N ARG A 4 5.92 -0.74 28.52
CA ARG A 4 7.13 -1.56 28.34
C ARG A 4 6.72 -2.94 27.89
N PHE A 5 7.25 -3.36 26.75
CA PHE A 5 7.04 -4.69 26.19
C PHE A 5 8.30 -5.12 25.45
N VAL A 6 8.43 -6.43 25.25
CA VAL A 6 9.44 -7.02 24.38
C VAL A 6 8.71 -7.50 23.14
N VAL A 7 9.22 -7.14 21.96
CA VAL A 7 8.73 -7.71 20.72
C VAL A 7 9.33 -9.11 20.60
N ASN A 8 8.52 -10.13 20.88
CA ASN A 8 8.88 -11.54 20.73
C ASN A 8 8.46 -12.13 19.37
N ASP A 9 7.82 -11.30 18.55
CA ASP A 9 7.37 -11.64 17.20
C ASP A 9 8.52 -11.51 16.18
N HIS A 10 8.23 -11.85 14.93
CA HIS A 10 9.16 -11.74 13.82
C HIS A 10 9.59 -10.27 13.57
N PRO A 11 10.82 -10.04 13.09
CA PRO A 11 11.16 -8.74 12.51
C PRO A 11 10.21 -8.40 11.37
N GLY A 12 9.75 -7.15 11.30
CA GLY A 12 8.72 -6.82 10.33
C GLY A 12 8.15 -5.41 10.45
N THR A 13 7.12 -5.17 9.66
CA THR A 13 6.36 -3.93 9.63
C THR A 13 5.16 -4.02 10.56
N TYR A 14 5.18 -3.19 11.60
CA TYR A 14 4.09 -2.98 12.54
C TYR A 14 3.71 -1.51 12.56
N TRP A 15 2.71 -1.19 13.38
CA TRP A 15 2.25 0.16 13.60
C TRP A 15 1.56 0.23 14.96
N TYR A 16 1.42 1.43 15.50
CA TYR A 16 0.66 1.69 16.71
C TYR A 16 -0.47 2.66 16.40
N HIS A 17 -1.57 2.57 17.17
CA HIS A 17 -2.67 3.52 17.11
C HIS A 17 -3.41 3.61 18.44
N GLY A 18 -4.20 4.67 18.61
CA GLY A 18 -5.10 4.82 19.77
C GLY A 18 -6.20 3.74 19.79
N HIS A 19 -6.47 3.18 20.96
CA HIS A 19 -7.46 2.09 21.15
C HIS A 19 -8.48 2.38 22.27
N SER A 20 -8.91 3.64 22.39
CA SER A 20 -9.87 4.09 23.42
C SER A 20 -11.03 4.90 22.84
N GLY A 21 -12.27 4.45 23.01
CA GLY A 21 -13.45 5.12 22.43
C GLY A 21 -13.45 5.10 20.90
N LEU A 22 -14.01 6.13 20.27
CA LEU A 22 -13.83 6.39 18.83
C LEU A 22 -12.39 6.82 18.48
N ALA A 23 -11.40 6.54 19.33
CA ALA A 23 -10.02 6.89 19.06
C ALA A 23 -9.60 6.38 17.70
N LYS A 24 -9.98 5.18 17.22
CA LYS A 24 -9.58 4.82 15.84
C LYS A 24 -10.27 5.70 14.81
N VAL A 25 -11.60 5.85 14.87
CA VAL A 25 -12.45 6.75 14.03
C VAL A 25 -12.10 8.26 14.21
N GLY A 26 -11.09 8.55 15.02
CA GLY A 26 -10.96 9.84 15.65
C GLY A 26 -9.64 10.14 16.27
N THR A 27 -8.58 9.47 15.82
CA THR A 27 -7.27 9.56 16.49
C THR A 27 -6.70 10.94 16.31
N ARG A 28 -7.24 11.77 15.39
CA ARG A 28 -6.64 13.03 14.97
C ARG A 28 -5.14 12.86 14.65
N GLY A 29 -4.76 11.66 14.16
CA GLY A 29 -3.38 11.32 13.86
C GLY A 29 -2.57 10.63 14.97
N ILE A 30 -3.18 10.12 16.05
CA ILE A 30 -2.51 9.21 17.01
C ILE A 30 -2.34 7.81 16.40
N ALA A 31 -1.49 7.74 15.38
CA ALA A 31 -1.02 6.50 14.80
C ALA A 31 0.38 6.71 14.20
N GLY A 32 1.11 5.63 13.99
CA GLY A 32 2.43 5.71 13.36
C GLY A 32 3.02 4.34 13.08
N MET A 33 3.99 4.30 12.18
CA MET A 33 4.71 3.07 11.87
C MET A 33 5.61 2.65 13.03
N LEU A 34 5.72 1.33 13.21
CA LEU A 34 6.61 0.69 14.15
C LEU A 34 7.36 -0.40 13.39
N THR A 35 8.61 -0.15 13.06
CA THR A 35 9.44 -1.11 12.33
C THR A 35 10.32 -1.88 13.31
N VAL A 36 10.26 -3.21 13.26
CA VAL A 36 11.09 -4.09 14.09
C VAL A 36 12.18 -4.67 13.19
N LYS A 37 13.42 -4.20 13.40
CA LYS A 37 14.55 -4.66 12.60
C LYS A 37 15.03 -6.05 13.04
N PRO A 38 15.49 -6.89 12.10
CA PRO A 38 16.15 -8.14 12.45
C PRO A 38 17.39 -7.86 13.32
N LYS A 39 17.75 -8.83 14.16
CA LYS A 39 19.07 -8.79 14.82
C LYS A 39 20.14 -8.97 13.74
N GLU A 40 21.31 -8.37 13.88
CA GLU A 40 22.39 -8.51 12.89
C GLU A 40 22.75 -9.98 12.60
N SER A 41 22.56 -10.88 13.57
CA SER A 41 22.83 -12.32 13.42
C SER A 41 21.63 -13.15 12.94
N SER A 42 20.44 -12.54 12.74
CA SER A 42 19.26 -13.29 12.31
C SER A 42 19.18 -13.40 10.81
N TYR A 43 18.85 -14.60 10.32
CA TYR A 43 18.62 -14.88 8.92
C TYR A 43 17.43 -14.06 8.40
N ASN A 44 17.64 -13.33 7.30
CA ASN A 44 16.60 -12.63 6.56
C ASN A 44 16.53 -13.25 5.15
N PRO A 45 15.46 -13.99 4.81
CA PRO A 45 15.38 -14.70 3.52
C PRO A 45 15.33 -13.76 2.30
N HIS A 46 15.15 -12.46 2.52
CA HIS A 46 14.97 -11.45 1.48
C HIS A 46 16.06 -10.37 1.50
N GLU A 47 17.14 -10.55 2.25
CA GLU A 47 18.21 -9.54 2.40
C GLU A 47 18.85 -9.11 1.09
N ASP A 48 18.95 -10.02 0.11
CA ASP A 48 19.55 -9.74 -1.19
C ASP A 48 18.61 -9.01 -2.16
N LEU A 49 17.32 -8.85 -1.82
CA LEU A 49 16.32 -8.26 -2.71
C LEU A 49 16.27 -6.74 -2.64
N TYR A 50 16.79 -6.12 -1.58
CA TYR A 50 16.70 -4.68 -1.35
C TYR A 50 17.88 -4.15 -0.54
N ASN A 51 18.23 -2.88 -0.75
CA ASN A 51 19.25 -2.17 0.03
C ASN A 51 18.72 -0.87 0.67
N ALA A 52 17.51 -0.46 0.31
CA ALA A 52 16.84 0.72 0.83
C ALA A 52 15.42 0.36 1.32
N GLU A 53 14.96 1.06 2.35
CA GLU A 53 13.60 0.93 2.86
C GLU A 53 12.89 2.29 2.83
N ARG A 54 11.60 2.28 2.54
CA ARG A 54 10.72 3.44 2.59
C ARG A 54 9.40 3.07 3.23
N GLU A 55 8.83 4.01 3.97
CA GLU A 55 7.59 3.85 4.71
C GLU A 55 6.41 4.43 3.92
N LEU A 56 5.31 3.66 3.86
CA LEU A 56 4.07 4.04 3.22
C LEU A 56 2.90 3.80 4.19
N PHE A 57 2.58 4.82 4.98
CA PHE A 57 1.48 4.83 5.93
C PHE A 57 0.26 5.51 5.32
N LEU A 58 -0.80 4.74 5.12
CA LEU A 58 -2.04 5.17 4.46
C LEU A 58 -3.16 5.31 5.48
N GLN A 59 -3.95 6.37 5.35
CA GLN A 59 -5.12 6.62 6.19
C GLN A 59 -6.25 7.23 5.36
N ASP A 60 -7.49 6.87 5.65
CA ASP A 60 -8.63 7.74 5.36
C ASP A 60 -8.63 8.90 6.38
N TRP A 61 -9.25 10.02 6.02
CA TRP A 61 -9.22 11.23 6.84
C TRP A 61 -10.50 12.05 6.73
N SER A 62 -11.14 12.24 7.88
CA SER A 62 -12.30 13.11 8.05
C SER A 62 -11.90 14.54 8.40
N HIS A 63 -12.66 15.50 7.90
CA HIS A 63 -12.54 16.91 8.27
C HIS A 63 -13.39 17.29 9.49
N GLU A 64 -14.20 16.37 9.99
CA GLU A 64 -15.12 16.58 11.10
C GLU A 64 -14.60 15.98 12.41
N ALA A 65 -15.18 16.42 13.53
CA ALA A 65 -14.90 15.76 14.78
C ALA A 65 -15.48 14.34 14.77
N PRO A 66 -14.79 13.34 15.36
CA PRO A 66 -15.21 11.94 15.33
C PRO A 66 -16.58 11.70 15.94
N GLY A 67 -16.89 12.45 17.01
CA GLY A 67 -18.21 12.43 17.65
C GLY A 67 -19.30 12.98 16.73
N ASP A 68 -19.00 14.01 15.93
CA ASP A 68 -19.96 14.59 15.00
C ASP A 68 -20.23 13.63 13.84
N SER A 69 -19.18 13.03 13.26
CA SER A 69 -19.31 12.00 12.23
C SER A 69 -20.13 10.81 12.75
N TYR A 70 -19.84 10.34 13.97
CA TYR A 70 -20.61 9.25 14.60
C TYR A 70 -22.07 9.62 14.84
N LEU A 71 -22.35 10.81 15.36
CA LEU A 71 -23.73 11.28 15.59
C LEU A 71 -24.50 11.44 14.28
N LYS A 72 -23.85 11.90 13.21
CA LYS A 72 -24.47 12.00 11.88
C LYS A 72 -24.81 10.62 11.32
N SER A 73 -23.89 9.66 11.42
CA SER A 73 -24.06 8.31 10.88
C SER A 73 -25.04 7.44 11.68
N MET A 74 -25.02 7.53 13.01
CA MET A 74 -25.81 6.65 13.90
C MET A 74 -27.07 7.30 14.47
N GLY A 75 -27.15 8.64 14.46
CA GLY A 75 -28.24 9.43 15.07
C GLY A 75 -29.39 9.82 14.13
N SER A 76 -29.51 9.20 12.95
CA SER A 76 -30.56 9.44 11.95
C SER A 76 -30.58 10.83 11.29
N LEU A 77 -29.45 11.57 11.25
CA LEU A 77 -29.34 12.81 10.46
C LEU A 77 -28.89 12.58 9.01
N HIS A 78 -28.47 11.36 8.66
CA HIS A 78 -28.45 10.87 7.29
C HIS A 78 -29.38 9.65 7.17
N PRO A 79 -30.13 9.50 6.05
CA PRO A 79 -30.72 8.20 5.74
C PRO A 79 -29.58 7.16 5.74
N PRO A 80 -29.85 5.89 6.13
CA PRO A 80 -28.84 4.85 6.03
C PRO A 80 -28.26 4.93 4.63
N VAL A 81 -26.95 5.10 4.53
CA VAL A 81 -26.25 5.04 3.23
C VAL A 81 -26.79 3.79 2.58
N GLY A 82 -27.52 3.96 1.48
CA GLY A 82 -28.32 2.89 0.91
C GLY A 82 -27.38 1.72 0.72
N VAL A 83 -27.63 0.62 1.44
CA VAL A 83 -26.87 -0.61 1.21
C VAL A 83 -27.23 -0.95 -0.23
N SER A 84 -26.30 -0.72 -1.16
CA SER A 84 -26.55 -1.13 -2.55
C SER A 84 -26.85 -2.62 -2.51
N ALA A 85 -27.67 -3.11 -3.45
CA ALA A 85 -28.07 -4.52 -3.50
C ALA A 85 -26.89 -5.51 -3.51
N ASN A 86 -25.67 -5.00 -3.71
CA ASN A 86 -24.42 -5.75 -3.77
C ASN A 86 -23.55 -5.60 -2.50
N ALA A 87 -24.01 -4.89 -1.46
CA ALA A 87 -23.25 -4.58 -0.24
C ALA A 87 -21.96 -3.77 -0.48
N HIS A 88 -21.94 -2.85 -1.46
CA HIS A 88 -20.73 -2.04 -1.76
C HIS A 88 -20.65 -0.74 -0.94
N TYR A 89 -21.74 -0.32 -0.29
CA TYR A 89 -21.74 0.72 0.75
C TYR A 89 -21.64 0.05 2.14
N VAL A 90 -20.45 -0.44 2.50
CA VAL A 90 -20.22 -1.07 3.83
C VAL A 90 -19.76 -0.05 4.88
N ALA A 91 -19.46 1.18 4.44
CA ALA A 91 -18.87 2.18 5.29
C ALA A 91 -19.93 3.00 6.04
N LEU A 92 -19.87 2.97 7.38
CA LEU A 92 -20.68 3.84 8.25
C LEU A 92 -20.31 5.33 8.08
N PHE A 93 -19.15 5.64 7.51
CA PHE A 93 -18.64 6.98 7.30
C PHE A 93 -18.27 7.16 5.84
N PRO A 94 -18.71 8.23 5.15
CA PRO A 94 -18.36 8.46 3.76
C PRO A 94 -16.87 8.80 3.61
N TRP A 95 -16.29 8.46 2.46
CA TRP A 95 -14.95 8.92 2.10
C TRP A 95 -14.95 10.44 1.94
N VAL A 96 -14.03 11.11 2.65
CA VAL A 96 -13.84 12.55 2.57
C VAL A 96 -12.50 12.87 1.90
N SER A 97 -11.44 12.27 2.42
CA SER A 97 -10.08 12.40 1.91
C SER A 97 -9.24 11.23 2.42
N GLY A 98 -8.02 11.11 1.91
CA GLY A 98 -7.04 10.23 2.54
C GLY A 98 -5.64 10.82 2.50
N LEU A 99 -4.78 10.26 3.35
CA LEU A 99 -3.43 10.70 3.62
C LEU A 99 -2.44 9.58 3.33
N MET A 100 -1.34 9.96 2.68
CA MET A 100 -0.13 9.17 2.57
C MET A 100 0.96 9.87 3.38
N ASN A 101 1.50 9.19 4.39
CA ASN A 101 2.48 9.74 5.33
C ASN A 101 2.06 11.13 5.87
N GLY A 102 0.77 11.29 6.19
CA GLY A 102 0.20 12.52 6.73
C GLY A 102 -0.05 13.65 5.71
N LYS A 103 0.13 13.40 4.40
CA LYS A 103 -0.14 14.37 3.33
C LYS A 103 -1.24 13.85 2.41
N GLY A 104 -2.13 14.74 1.98
CA GLY A 104 -3.19 14.39 1.06
C GLY A 104 -3.86 15.61 0.45
N ILE A 105 -5.01 15.35 -0.16
CA ILE A 105 -5.83 16.36 -0.84
C ILE A 105 -6.92 16.82 0.13
N LYS A 106 -7.00 18.13 0.36
CA LYS A 106 -8.08 18.75 1.14
C LYS A 106 -9.01 19.50 0.18
N GLY A 107 -10.22 19.00 -0.02
CA GLY A 107 -11.30 19.67 -0.78
C GLY A 107 -11.96 18.78 -1.83
N HIS A 108 -13.16 19.16 -2.26
CA HIS A 108 -14.01 18.47 -3.26
C HIS A 108 -14.20 19.31 -4.54
N SER A 109 -13.33 20.30 -4.79
CA SER A 109 -13.53 21.25 -5.88
C SER A 109 -12.23 21.81 -6.42
N ALA A 110 -12.14 21.92 -7.75
CA ALA A 110 -10.97 22.42 -8.48
C ALA A 110 -10.49 23.82 -8.06
N THR A 111 -11.35 24.62 -7.40
CA THR A 111 -11.04 26.02 -7.03
C THR A 111 -10.62 26.21 -5.57
N THR A 112 -10.85 25.22 -4.69
CA THR A 112 -10.56 25.33 -3.24
C THR A 112 -9.68 24.20 -2.71
N SER A 113 -9.31 23.24 -3.56
CA SER A 113 -8.51 22.10 -3.15
C SER A 113 -7.07 22.49 -2.87
N THR A 114 -6.60 22.22 -1.65
CA THR A 114 -5.17 22.27 -1.32
C THR A 114 -4.60 20.87 -1.44
N VAL A 115 -3.65 20.69 -2.35
CA VAL A 115 -3.03 19.39 -2.59
C VAL A 115 -1.63 19.35 -1.99
N LYS A 116 -1.37 18.34 -1.16
CA LYS A 116 -0.02 18.03 -0.69
C LYS A 116 0.26 16.57 -0.94
N TYR A 117 1.28 16.28 -1.75
CA TYR A 117 1.72 14.92 -2.01
C TYR A 117 2.84 14.50 -1.06
N SER A 118 2.77 13.25 -0.60
CA SER A 118 3.96 12.56 -0.08
C SER A 118 4.91 12.31 -1.24
N VAL A 119 6.21 12.55 -1.03
CA VAL A 119 7.25 12.27 -2.02
C VAL A 119 8.15 11.20 -1.42
N ILE A 120 8.21 10.05 -2.08
CA ILE A 120 9.09 8.93 -1.74
C ILE A 120 10.25 8.96 -2.73
N ASN A 121 11.41 9.41 -2.26
CA ASN A 121 12.61 9.44 -3.09
C ASN A 121 13.31 8.08 -3.08
N ILE A 122 13.67 7.60 -4.26
CA ILE A 122 14.36 6.32 -4.50
C ILE A 122 15.60 6.56 -5.38
N ASP A 123 16.61 5.74 -5.22
CA ASP A 123 17.86 5.90 -5.98
C ASP A 123 17.73 5.29 -7.38
N ALA A 124 18.05 6.08 -8.40
CA ALA A 124 18.03 5.68 -9.80
C ALA A 124 19.11 4.65 -10.17
N ALA A 125 20.25 4.65 -9.48
CA ALA A 125 21.33 3.68 -9.67
C ALA A 125 20.97 2.29 -9.14
N HIS A 126 19.80 2.17 -8.53
CA HIS A 126 19.39 1.02 -7.76
C HIS A 126 18.17 0.28 -8.33
N GLU A 127 17.40 0.90 -9.23
CA GLU A 127 16.23 0.23 -9.83
C GLU A 127 16.66 -0.64 -11.03
N ASN A 128 17.07 -1.87 -10.71
CA ASN A 128 17.23 -3.06 -11.55
C ASN A 128 17.56 -2.85 -13.05
N GLN A 129 18.85 -2.66 -13.35
CA GLN A 129 19.36 -2.90 -14.71
C GLN A 129 19.36 -4.39 -15.12
N ASN A 130 18.97 -5.35 -14.27
CA ASN A 130 19.06 -6.80 -14.60
C ASN A 130 17.94 -7.70 -14.01
N TYR A 131 16.68 -7.27 -13.94
CA TYR A 131 15.59 -8.23 -13.67
C TYR A 131 15.23 -9.01 -14.95
N THR A 132 16.19 -9.72 -15.53
CA THR A 132 15.89 -10.67 -16.61
C THR A 132 15.19 -11.86 -15.97
N LYS A 133 13.91 -12.07 -16.28
CA LYS A 133 13.14 -13.24 -15.86
C LYS A 133 13.82 -14.51 -16.41
N SER A 134 14.78 -15.06 -15.67
CA SER A 134 15.45 -16.30 -16.05
C SER A 134 14.45 -17.43 -15.91
N THR A 135 13.95 -17.92 -17.04
CA THR A 135 13.07 -19.09 -17.11
C THR A 135 13.76 -20.40 -16.72
N ASP A 136 15.03 -20.37 -16.32
CA ASP A 136 15.76 -21.55 -15.86
C ASP A 136 16.59 -21.24 -14.60
N GLN A 137 16.39 -22.10 -13.59
CA GLN A 137 17.33 -22.49 -12.53
C GLN A 137 18.35 -21.43 -12.05
N LEU A 138 18.02 -20.79 -10.92
CA LEU A 138 18.89 -20.51 -9.77
C LEU A 138 20.41 -20.50 -10.06
N THR A 139 21.03 -19.38 -10.49
CA THR A 139 22.49 -19.16 -10.31
C THR A 139 23.04 -17.75 -10.56
N THR A 140 22.24 -16.74 -10.93
CA THR A 140 22.76 -15.35 -11.04
C THR A 140 22.41 -14.53 -9.79
N PRO A 141 23.38 -13.80 -9.17
CA PRO A 141 23.06 -12.89 -8.07
C PRO A 141 22.12 -11.81 -8.60
N LEU A 142 20.93 -11.71 -8.00
CA LEU A 142 20.03 -10.58 -8.23
C LEU A 142 20.79 -9.30 -7.85
N PRO A 143 20.69 -8.20 -8.63
CA PRO A 143 21.28 -6.94 -8.24
C PRO A 143 20.75 -6.52 -6.86
N THR A 144 21.66 -6.22 -5.94
CA THR A 144 21.43 -5.90 -4.52
C THR A 144 20.85 -4.49 -4.32
N THR A 145 19.84 -4.10 -5.11
CA THR A 145 19.50 -2.67 -5.25
C THR A 145 18.02 -2.33 -5.23
N GLY A 146 17.11 -3.24 -4.87
CA GLY A 146 15.70 -2.89 -4.72
C GLY A 146 15.40 -1.90 -3.58
N THR A 147 14.30 -1.15 -3.71
CA THR A 147 13.69 -0.41 -2.59
C THR A 147 12.54 -1.22 -2.01
N ARG A 148 12.60 -1.56 -0.70
CA ARG A 148 11.48 -2.14 0.06
C ARG A 148 10.52 -1.02 0.50
N LEU A 149 9.29 -1.05 0.03
CA LEU A 149 8.17 -0.30 0.56
C LEU A 149 7.51 -1.08 1.70
N ARG A 150 7.46 -0.46 2.88
CA ARG A 150 6.73 -0.94 4.06
C ARG A 150 5.35 -0.28 4.06
N ILE A 151 4.35 -1.03 3.61
CA ILE A 151 2.98 -0.55 3.36
C ILE A 151 2.11 -0.88 4.55
N VAL A 152 1.39 0.11 5.07
CA VAL A 152 0.43 -0.05 6.16
C VAL A 152 -0.86 0.66 5.80
N ASN A 153 -1.98 -0.07 5.81
CA ASN A 153 -3.29 0.57 5.86
C ASN A 153 -3.64 0.84 7.33
N GLY A 154 -3.27 2.04 7.80
CA GLY A 154 -3.59 2.55 9.12
C GLY A 154 -4.91 3.34 9.17
N GLY A 155 -5.74 3.22 8.13
CA GLY A 155 -7.05 3.87 8.03
C GLY A 155 -8.09 3.29 9.01
N GLU A 156 -9.30 3.80 8.90
CA GLU A 156 -10.39 3.55 9.83
C GLU A 156 -11.44 2.63 9.22
N VAL A 157 -11.75 2.81 7.93
CA VAL A 157 -12.91 2.21 7.27
C VAL A 157 -12.53 1.49 5.98
N TYR A 158 -11.63 2.08 5.19
CA TYR A 158 -11.51 1.72 3.79
C TYR A 158 -10.40 0.70 3.49
N ALA A 159 -10.78 -0.34 2.73
CA ALA A 159 -9.81 -1.15 2.01
C ALA A 159 -9.28 -0.35 0.81
N LEU A 160 -7.97 -0.44 0.58
CA LEU A 160 -7.27 0.33 -0.44
C LEU A 160 -6.57 -0.60 -1.42
N LYS A 161 -6.81 -0.42 -2.72
CA LYS A 161 -5.98 -0.99 -3.78
C LYS A 161 -4.77 -0.09 -3.99
N ILE A 162 -3.57 -0.63 -3.75
CA ILE A 162 -2.32 0.12 -3.71
C ILE A 162 -1.45 -0.33 -4.88
N SER A 163 -0.99 0.63 -5.69
CA SER A 163 -0.12 0.40 -6.83
C SER A 163 0.85 1.55 -7.04
N VAL A 164 1.89 1.27 -7.84
CA VAL A 164 2.88 2.27 -8.26
C VAL A 164 2.94 2.24 -9.77
N ASP A 165 2.66 3.38 -10.41
CA ASP A 165 2.69 3.47 -11.86
C ASP A 165 4.07 3.05 -12.38
N ARG A 166 4.07 2.26 -13.47
CA ARG A 166 5.30 1.72 -14.11
C ARG A 166 6.14 0.81 -13.24
N HIS A 167 5.65 0.38 -12.08
CA HIS A 167 6.33 -0.58 -11.23
C HIS A 167 5.41 -1.75 -10.90
N LYS A 168 6.00 -2.91 -10.68
CA LYS A 168 5.39 -4.04 -10.02
C LYS A 168 5.84 -4.08 -8.56
N LEU A 169 5.05 -4.77 -7.75
CA LEU A 169 5.29 -4.99 -6.34
C LEU A 169 5.67 -6.46 -6.15
N LEU A 170 6.91 -6.72 -5.73
CA LEU A 170 7.32 -8.05 -5.28
C LEU A 170 7.01 -8.17 -3.78
N ILE A 171 5.89 -8.78 -3.45
CA ILE A 171 5.46 -9.01 -2.06
C ILE A 171 6.36 -10.05 -1.41
N ILE A 172 7.00 -9.66 -0.31
CA ILE A 172 7.96 -10.50 0.43
C ILE A 172 7.55 -10.73 1.88
N SER A 173 6.61 -9.94 2.42
CA SER A 173 6.06 -10.16 3.76
C SER A 173 4.64 -9.61 3.85
N THR A 174 3.83 -10.25 4.69
CA THR A 174 2.52 -9.77 5.12
C THR A 174 2.41 -9.87 6.62
N ASP A 175 1.93 -8.79 7.25
CA ASP A 175 1.67 -8.71 8.68
C ASP A 175 2.88 -9.02 9.59
N GLY A 176 4.10 -8.88 9.07
CA GLY A 176 5.36 -9.14 9.78
C GLY A 176 5.90 -10.56 9.58
N THR A 177 5.24 -11.38 8.77
CA THR A 177 5.68 -12.73 8.41
C THR A 177 6.15 -12.77 6.97
N ASP A 178 7.35 -13.32 6.75
CA ASP A 178 7.92 -13.52 5.42
C ASP A 178 7.06 -14.47 4.56
N THR A 179 6.97 -14.18 3.27
CA THR A 179 6.25 -14.98 2.28
C THR A 179 7.21 -15.52 1.21
N ASP A 180 6.80 -16.57 0.50
CA ASP A 180 7.42 -16.82 -0.79
C ASP A 180 7.19 -15.58 -1.69
N PRO A 181 8.22 -15.01 -2.34
CA PRO A 181 8.07 -13.77 -3.08
C PRO A 181 7.02 -13.88 -4.19
N LEU A 182 6.14 -12.88 -4.28
CA LEU A 182 5.06 -12.85 -5.26
C LEU A 182 5.01 -11.50 -5.98
N GLU A 183 5.19 -11.54 -7.29
CA GLU A 183 5.14 -10.36 -8.16
C GLU A 183 3.69 -10.04 -8.55
N VAL A 184 3.22 -8.84 -8.21
CA VAL A 184 1.88 -8.33 -8.53
C VAL A 184 1.93 -6.89 -9.03
N ASP A 185 0.85 -6.43 -9.63
CA ASP A 185 0.72 -5.04 -10.10
C ASP A 185 0.12 -4.12 -9.02
N ALA A 186 -0.72 -4.68 -8.16
CA ALA A 186 -1.31 -3.99 -7.02
C ALA A 186 -1.58 -4.95 -5.85
N VAL A 187 -1.73 -4.39 -4.66
CA VAL A 187 -2.19 -5.12 -3.47
C VAL A 187 -3.43 -4.44 -2.88
N VAL A 188 -4.42 -5.22 -2.50
CA VAL A 188 -5.53 -4.75 -1.68
C VAL A 188 -5.15 -4.94 -0.22
N ALA A 189 -5.03 -3.83 0.50
CA ALA A 189 -4.82 -3.83 1.94
C ALA A 189 -6.09 -3.38 2.66
N HIS A 190 -6.64 -4.26 3.49
CA HIS A 190 -7.68 -3.92 4.45
C HIS A 190 -7.10 -3.16 5.64
N VAL A 191 -7.99 -2.50 6.36
CA VAL A 191 -7.63 -1.72 7.54
C VAL A 191 -6.90 -2.59 8.56
N GLY A 192 -5.67 -2.20 8.87
CA GLY A 192 -4.77 -2.85 9.82
C GLY A 192 -3.79 -3.84 9.21
N GLU A 193 -3.93 -4.19 7.93
CA GLU A 193 -2.99 -5.06 7.22
C GLU A 193 -1.70 -4.31 6.85
N ARG A 194 -0.60 -5.08 6.77
CA ARG A 194 0.73 -4.61 6.40
C ARG A 194 1.27 -5.50 5.30
N PHE A 195 1.92 -4.88 4.34
CA PHE A 195 2.65 -5.56 3.27
C PHE A 195 4.05 -4.98 3.14
N ASP A 196 5.01 -5.84 2.89
CA ASP A 196 6.33 -5.42 2.46
C ASP A 196 6.53 -5.82 1.01
N ALA A 197 6.81 -4.83 0.17
CA ALA A 197 6.98 -5.01 -1.26
C ALA A 197 8.33 -4.45 -1.71
N VAL A 198 9.07 -5.20 -2.52
CA VAL A 198 10.21 -4.64 -3.26
C VAL A 198 9.68 -4.04 -4.56
N LEU A 199 10.06 -2.80 -4.85
CA LEU A 199 9.73 -2.16 -6.12
C LEU A 199 10.52 -2.80 -7.26
N LEU A 200 9.80 -3.23 -8.30
CA LEU A 200 10.38 -3.73 -9.53
C LEU A 200 9.93 -2.81 -10.68
N PRO A 201 10.83 -2.18 -11.44
CA PRO A 201 10.46 -1.51 -12.67
C PRO A 201 9.72 -2.49 -13.60
N ARG A 202 8.66 -2.02 -14.26
CA ARG A 202 7.95 -2.86 -15.24
C ARG A 202 8.79 -2.98 -16.51
N GLU A 203 9.04 -4.22 -16.94
CA GLU A 203 9.64 -4.52 -18.24
C GLU A 203 8.83 -3.83 -19.35
N LEU A 204 9.55 -3.18 -20.26
CA LEU A 204 9.01 -2.33 -21.31
C LEU A 204 8.10 -3.12 -22.28
N GLU A 205 7.00 -2.51 -22.71
CA GLU A 205 6.67 -2.60 -24.13
C GLU A 205 7.73 -1.76 -24.86
N ASP A 206 8.33 -2.29 -25.93
CA ASP A 206 9.47 -1.73 -26.70
C ASP A 206 9.32 -0.26 -27.19
N THR A 207 8.20 0.41 -26.90
CA THR A 207 7.82 1.71 -27.43
C THR A 207 7.67 2.82 -26.37
N TYR A 208 7.77 2.52 -25.07
CA TYR A 208 7.56 3.54 -24.04
C TYR A 208 8.85 4.25 -23.63
N ASP A 209 8.85 5.58 -23.78
CA ASP A 209 9.98 6.45 -23.48
C ASP A 209 9.88 7.01 -22.05
N TYR A 210 10.65 6.42 -21.12
CA TYR A 210 10.73 6.83 -19.72
C TYR A 210 11.23 8.27 -19.51
N SER A 211 11.87 8.89 -20.51
CA SER A 211 12.26 10.30 -20.41
C SER A 211 11.03 11.22 -20.31
N LYS A 212 9.85 10.77 -20.76
CA LYS A 212 8.59 11.53 -20.68
C LYS A 212 8.07 11.69 -19.26
N ASP A 213 8.34 10.72 -18.39
CA ASP A 213 7.88 10.76 -16.99
C ASP A 213 8.86 11.52 -16.09
N ASN A 214 10.03 11.92 -16.61
CA ASN A 214 11.08 12.62 -15.87
C ASN A 214 11.48 11.91 -14.56
N GLY A 215 11.33 10.59 -14.47
CA GLY A 215 11.58 9.80 -13.25
C GLY A 215 10.62 10.10 -12.08
N ASN A 216 9.43 10.63 -12.37
CA ASN A 216 8.37 10.89 -11.40
C ASN A 216 7.16 9.98 -11.73
N PHE A 217 6.72 9.18 -10.76
CA PHE A 217 5.62 8.22 -10.93
C PHE A 217 4.57 8.39 -9.84
N TRP A 218 3.29 8.14 -10.15
CA TRP A 218 2.25 8.11 -9.13
C TRP A 218 2.33 6.84 -8.28
N ILE A 219 2.25 7.03 -6.96
CA ILE A 219 1.83 6.00 -6.00
C ILE A 219 0.34 6.23 -5.77
N ARG A 220 -0.47 5.19 -5.97
CA ARG A 220 -1.92 5.26 -5.88
C ARG A 220 -2.41 4.34 -4.78
N ALA A 221 -3.32 4.82 -3.95
CA ALA A 221 -4.12 3.99 -3.06
C ALA A 221 -5.59 4.37 -3.21
N THR A 222 -6.36 3.55 -3.92
CA THR A 222 -7.74 3.83 -4.31
C THR A 222 -8.70 2.99 -3.49
N THR A 223 -9.80 3.58 -3.02
CA THR A 223 -10.85 2.83 -2.33
C THR A 223 -11.46 1.78 -3.24
N LEU A 224 -11.92 0.67 -2.67
CA LEU A 224 -12.74 -0.31 -3.41
C LEU A 224 -14.22 0.08 -3.55
N GLU A 225 -14.63 1.23 -3.02
CA GLU A 225 -16.01 1.71 -3.16
C GLU A 225 -16.37 1.96 -4.63
N THR A 226 -17.58 1.54 -5.00
CA THR A 226 -18.16 1.78 -6.33
C THR A 226 -19.59 2.28 -6.16
N ASP A 227 -20.01 3.26 -6.94
CA ASP A 227 -21.42 3.67 -6.99
C ASP A 227 -22.12 3.01 -8.18
N GLU A 228 -22.76 1.85 -7.96
CA GLU A 228 -23.53 1.13 -9.00
C GLU A 228 -22.79 0.90 -10.34
N GLY A 229 -21.47 0.68 -10.28
CA GLY A 229 -20.64 0.47 -11.48
C GLY A 229 -20.11 1.76 -12.11
N VAL A 230 -20.47 2.93 -11.59
CA VAL A 230 -19.78 4.20 -11.84
C VAL A 230 -18.68 4.33 -10.79
N GLN A 231 -17.43 4.40 -11.23
CA GLN A 231 -16.35 4.85 -10.37
C GLN A 231 -16.71 6.25 -9.88
N ILE A 232 -16.89 6.39 -8.56
CA ILE A 232 -17.04 7.70 -7.91
C ILE A 232 -15.88 8.57 -8.41
N PRO A 233 -16.10 9.87 -8.71
CA PRO A 233 -15.07 10.76 -9.27
C PRO A 233 -13.71 10.60 -8.57
N ASN A 234 -12.65 10.98 -9.29
CA ASN A 234 -11.19 10.87 -8.98
C ASN A 234 -10.71 11.29 -7.57
N GLU A 235 -11.61 11.60 -6.65
CA GLU A 235 -11.45 12.01 -5.26
C GLU A 235 -11.36 10.82 -4.28
N ASN A 236 -11.67 9.58 -4.72
CA ASN A 236 -11.59 8.34 -3.93
C ASN A 236 -10.19 7.69 -3.90
N GLN A 237 -9.14 8.49 -4.08
CA GLN A 237 -7.77 8.00 -4.11
C GLN A 237 -6.85 8.87 -3.26
N ILE A 238 -5.86 8.21 -2.67
CA ILE A 238 -4.69 8.83 -2.06
C ILE A 238 -3.57 8.77 -3.09
N LEU A 239 -2.97 9.93 -3.37
CA LEU A 239 -1.85 10.04 -4.30
C LEU A 239 -0.57 10.43 -3.56
N GLY A 240 0.52 9.79 -3.97
CA GLY A 240 1.88 10.19 -3.65
C GLY A 240 2.77 10.15 -4.89
N ILE A 241 3.97 10.68 -4.75
CA ILE A 241 4.96 10.75 -5.83
C ILE A 241 6.10 9.82 -5.45
N LEU A 242 6.35 8.81 -6.28
CA LEU A 242 7.63 8.12 -6.30
C LEU A 242 8.56 8.94 -7.19
N ARG A 243 9.74 9.31 -6.67
CA ARG A 243 10.69 10.15 -7.40
C ARG A 243 12.08 9.52 -7.39
N TYR A 244 12.63 9.35 -8.57
CA TYR A 244 14.00 8.94 -8.74
C TYR A 244 14.95 10.08 -8.37
N GLU A 245 16.05 9.75 -7.71
CA GLU A 245 17.04 10.74 -7.29
C GLU A 245 17.66 11.42 -8.52
N GLY A 246 17.76 12.75 -8.48
CA GLY A 246 18.17 13.56 -9.62
C GLY A 246 17.05 13.97 -10.57
N SER A 247 15.82 13.46 -10.40
CA SER A 247 14.66 13.90 -11.17
C SER A 247 14.20 15.31 -10.79
N PRO A 248 13.63 16.07 -11.74
CA PRO A 248 13.07 17.39 -11.46
C PRO A 248 11.89 17.32 -10.49
N ASP A 249 11.71 18.39 -9.71
CA ASP A 249 10.59 18.54 -8.77
C ASP A 249 9.29 18.91 -9.51
N VAL A 250 8.72 17.91 -10.20
CA VAL A 250 7.47 18.02 -10.94
C VAL A 250 6.50 16.93 -10.53
N VAL A 251 5.22 17.17 -10.80
CA VAL A 251 4.14 16.22 -10.56
C VAL A 251 4.17 15.14 -11.66
N PRO A 252 4.01 13.84 -11.33
CA PRO A 252 3.97 12.77 -12.33
C PRO A 252 2.88 12.96 -13.38
N GLN A 253 3.15 12.56 -14.62
CA GLN A 253 2.17 12.50 -15.72
C GLN A 253 1.74 11.06 -16.04
N THR A 254 2.15 10.11 -15.22
CA THR A 254 1.92 8.68 -15.44
C THR A 254 0.46 8.30 -15.27
N HIS A 255 0.09 7.18 -15.88
CA HIS A 255 -1.25 6.61 -15.79
C HIS A 255 -1.21 5.23 -15.12
N SER A 256 -2.30 4.89 -14.41
CA SER A 256 -2.47 3.57 -13.81
C SER A 256 -2.44 2.48 -14.87
N TYR A 257 -1.94 1.30 -14.48
CA TYR A 257 -1.95 0.14 -15.37
C TYR A 257 -3.40 -0.29 -15.72
N PRO A 258 -3.66 -0.77 -16.95
CA PRO A 258 -5.00 -1.19 -17.35
C PRO A 258 -5.53 -2.32 -16.46
N ALA A 259 -6.70 -2.11 -15.85
CA ALA A 259 -7.31 -3.07 -14.93
C ALA A 259 -7.61 -4.45 -15.56
N ALA A 260 -7.81 -4.52 -16.89
CA ALA A 260 -8.07 -5.77 -17.60
C ALA A 260 -6.86 -6.72 -17.63
N GLU A 261 -5.66 -6.22 -17.36
CA GLU A 261 -4.40 -6.94 -17.42
C GLU A 261 -3.65 -6.92 -16.07
N GLU A 262 -4.28 -6.36 -15.04
CA GLU A 262 -3.68 -6.15 -13.72
C GLU A 262 -3.78 -7.43 -12.87
N VAL A 263 -2.64 -7.88 -12.34
CA VAL A 263 -2.56 -8.89 -11.28
C VAL A 263 -2.68 -8.19 -9.94
N VAL A 264 -3.81 -8.36 -9.26
CA VAL A 264 -4.07 -7.75 -7.95
C VAL A 264 -3.97 -8.83 -6.87
N LEU A 265 -3.16 -8.60 -5.84
CA LEU A 265 -3.15 -9.44 -4.66
C LEU A 265 -4.29 -9.05 -3.72
N ASN A 266 -5.18 -9.98 -3.39
CA ASN A 266 -6.22 -9.77 -2.39
C ASN A 266 -6.27 -10.93 -1.38
N CYS A 267 -6.43 -10.64 -0.09
CA CYS A 267 -6.65 -11.65 0.95
C CYS A 267 -7.94 -12.47 0.74
N PHE A 268 -8.90 -11.94 -0.03
CA PHE A 268 -10.16 -12.60 -0.39
C PHE A 268 -10.18 -13.34 -1.73
N ASP A 269 -9.04 -13.54 -2.41
CA ASP A 269 -8.96 -14.32 -3.68
C ASP A 269 -9.26 -15.82 -3.54
N SER A 270 -10.04 -16.20 -2.52
CA SER A 270 -10.34 -17.58 -2.20
C SER A 270 -11.55 -18.17 -2.92
N TYR A 271 -12.38 -17.45 -3.71
CA TYR A 271 -13.65 -18.09 -4.16
C TYR A 271 -14.32 -17.79 -5.52
N SER A 272 -13.89 -16.89 -6.40
CA SER A 272 -14.61 -16.68 -7.68
C SER A 272 -13.71 -16.74 -8.92
N ARG A 273 -13.92 -17.79 -9.73
CA ARG A 273 -13.21 -18.12 -10.96
C ARG A 273 -13.63 -17.24 -12.15
N PRO A 274 -12.69 -16.61 -12.85
CA PRO A 274 -12.67 -16.61 -14.31
C PRO A 274 -11.75 -17.74 -14.80
N SER A 275 -12.07 -18.37 -15.92
CA SER A 275 -11.38 -19.54 -16.47
C SER A 275 -9.94 -19.31 -16.97
N SER A 276 -9.32 -18.16 -16.68
CA SER A 276 -8.07 -17.69 -17.27
C SER A 276 -6.97 -17.28 -16.27
N ILE A 277 -7.14 -17.53 -14.96
CA ILE A 277 -6.14 -17.15 -13.95
C ILE A 277 -5.51 -18.40 -13.33
N GLU A 278 -4.19 -18.51 -13.43
CA GLU A 278 -3.42 -19.55 -12.75
C GLU A 278 -3.43 -19.37 -11.22
N ARG A 279 -3.41 -20.50 -10.54
CA ARG A 279 -3.59 -20.67 -9.09
C ARG A 279 -2.48 -19.96 -8.31
N LEU A 280 -2.79 -18.86 -7.60
CA LEU A 280 -1.89 -18.32 -6.57
C LEU A 280 -2.13 -19.07 -5.26
N SER A 281 -1.28 -20.05 -4.97
CA SER A 281 -1.25 -20.72 -3.67
C SER A 281 -0.26 -20.00 -2.75
N PHE A 282 -0.76 -19.38 -1.69
CA PHE A 282 0.09 -18.87 -0.60
C PHE A 282 0.69 -20.06 0.15
N ARG A 283 2.02 -20.22 0.08
CA ARG A 283 2.75 -21.08 0.99
C ARG A 283 3.41 -20.21 2.06
N TRP A 284 2.90 -20.31 3.27
CA TRP A 284 3.59 -19.81 4.45
C TRP A 284 4.82 -20.67 4.68
N ARG A 285 6.02 -20.11 4.54
CA ARG A 285 7.26 -20.78 4.92
C ARG A 285 7.64 -20.34 6.33
N ILE A 286 7.23 -21.13 7.31
CA ILE A 286 7.67 -20.95 8.70
C ILE A 286 9.11 -21.48 8.80
N TYR A 287 10.09 -20.57 8.84
CA TYR A 287 11.47 -20.95 9.13
C TYR A 287 11.61 -21.22 10.64
N PRO A 288 12.06 -22.42 11.07
CA PRO A 288 12.21 -22.72 12.49
C PRO A 288 13.31 -21.84 13.11
N ILE A 289 12.99 -21.22 14.25
CA ILE A 289 13.96 -20.51 15.08
C ILE A 289 14.99 -21.54 15.58
N ARG A 290 16.23 -21.47 15.09
CA ARG A 290 17.34 -22.16 15.74
C ARG A 290 17.69 -21.43 17.02
N SER A 291 17.25 -21.96 18.16
CA SER A 291 17.77 -21.50 19.46
C SER A 291 19.26 -21.83 19.52
N SER A 292 20.12 -20.81 19.52
CA SER A 292 21.47 -20.98 20.03
C SER A 292 21.37 -21.24 21.53
N LYS A 293 21.94 -22.37 21.98
CA LYS A 293 22.08 -22.72 23.40
C LYS A 293 22.79 -21.63 24.19
#